data_AF-A0A843W4C9-F1
#
_entry.id   AF-A0A843W4C9-F1
#
_cell.length_a   1.000
_cell.length_b   1.000
_cell.length_c   1.000
_cell.angle_alpha   90.00
_cell.angle_beta   90.00
_cell.angle_gamma   90.00
#
_symmetry.space_group_name_H-M   'P 1'
#
loop_
_entity.id
_entity.type
_entity.pdbx_description
1 polymer ?
#
loop_
_entity_poly.entity_id
_entity_poly.type
_entity_poly.pdbx_seq_one_letter_code
_entity_poly.pdbx_strand_id
1 'polypeptide(L)'
;LGRLSSAMERFLGHLKGSLLLSSFYTLRLGVRLDNYVEGLRAGELSAAELENLMTVIANPRQFKIPDWFLNRKKDYKDGRYSQVVSNALDMKLRDDLERLKKIRNHRGLRHYWGLRVRGQHTKTTGRRGKTVGVSKKR
;
A
#
# COMPACT_ATOMS: atom_id res chain seq x y z
N LEU A 1 0.00 -13.76 -24.53
CA LEU A 1 -0.54 -13.49 -23.18
C LEU A 1 0.62 -13.55 -22.20
N GLY A 2 1.46 -12.50 -22.20
CA GLY A 2 2.68 -12.44 -21.41
C GLY A 2 2.36 -12.18 -19.94
N ARG A 3 2.70 -13.14 -19.06
CA ARG A 3 2.73 -12.90 -17.62
C ARG A 3 4.01 -12.12 -17.31
N LEU A 4 3.91 -11.06 -16.51
CA LEU A 4 5.09 -10.51 -15.84
C LEU A 4 5.86 -11.62 -15.14
N SER A 5 7.19 -11.52 -15.12
CA SER A 5 8.03 -12.35 -14.26
C SER A 5 7.62 -12.17 -12.81
N SER A 6 7.33 -13.27 -12.09
CA SER A 6 6.95 -13.26 -10.67
C SER A 6 7.98 -12.53 -9.79
N ALA A 7 9.24 -12.43 -10.22
CA ALA A 7 10.28 -11.69 -9.53
C ALA A 7 10.07 -10.17 -9.57
N MET A 8 9.64 -9.62 -10.71
CA MET A 8 9.35 -8.19 -10.89
C MET A 8 8.13 -7.76 -10.05
N GLU A 9 7.08 -8.60 -10.05
CA GLU A 9 5.89 -8.38 -9.21
C GLU A 9 6.22 -8.39 -7.72
N ARG A 10 7.11 -9.29 -7.28
CA ARG A 10 7.56 -9.38 -5.88
C ARG A 10 8.44 -8.20 -5.47
N PHE A 11 9.36 -7.76 -6.34
CA PHE A 11 10.23 -6.61 -6.08
C PHE A 11 9.43 -5.31 -5.96
N LEU A 12 8.52 -5.06 -6.91
CA LEU A 12 7.62 -3.90 -6.85
C LEU A 12 6.65 -3.99 -5.66
N GLY A 13 6.20 -5.21 -5.31
CA GLY A 13 5.41 -5.46 -4.11
C GLY A 13 6.13 -5.12 -2.80
N HIS A 14 7.45 -5.31 -2.75
CA HIS A 14 8.29 -4.91 -1.61
C HIS A 14 8.44 -3.39 -1.50
N LEU A 15 8.52 -2.69 -2.62
CA LEU A 15 8.59 -1.24 -2.63
C LEU A 15 7.27 -0.59 -2.19
N LYS A 16 6.09 -1.15 -2.54
CA LYS A 16 4.79 -0.50 -2.26
C LYS A 16 3.62 -1.48 -2.06
N GLY A 17 3.65 -2.23 -0.95
CA GLY A 17 2.47 -2.60 -0.14
C GLY A 17 1.30 -3.38 -0.76
N SER A 18 1.30 -3.74 -2.05
CA SER A 18 0.22 -4.52 -2.66
C SER A 18 0.67 -5.19 -3.96
N LEU A 19 0.71 -6.53 -3.95
CA LEU A 19 0.90 -7.38 -5.13
C LEU A 19 -0.23 -7.21 -6.17
N LEU A 20 -1.39 -6.69 -5.76
CA LEU A 20 -2.53 -6.47 -6.65
C LEU A 20 -2.34 -5.22 -7.52
N LEU A 21 -1.55 -4.24 -7.08
CA LEU A 21 -1.26 -3.06 -7.88
C LEU A 21 -0.37 -3.40 -9.09
N SER A 22 0.63 -4.27 -8.93
CA SER A 22 1.56 -4.61 -10.03
C SER A 22 0.88 -5.43 -11.12
N SER A 23 0.07 -6.42 -10.75
CA SER A 23 -0.65 -7.28 -11.71
C SER A 23 -1.79 -6.53 -12.43
N PHE A 24 -2.36 -5.50 -11.78
CA PHE A 24 -3.42 -4.70 -12.38
C PHE A 24 -2.90 -3.64 -13.37
N TYR A 25 -1.73 -3.04 -13.08
CA TYR A 25 -1.04 -2.16 -14.02
C TYR A 25 -0.72 -2.84 -15.35
N THR A 26 -0.49 -4.16 -15.36
CA THR A 26 -0.12 -4.92 -16.55
C THR A 26 -1.26 -5.65 -17.25
N LEU A 27 -2.35 -5.99 -16.55
CA LEU A 27 -3.44 -6.77 -17.16
C LEU A 27 -4.65 -5.96 -17.63
N ARG A 28 -4.90 -4.74 -17.13
CA ARG A 28 -6.22 -4.08 -17.33
C ARG A 28 -6.16 -2.66 -17.86
N LEU A 29 -5.04 -1.95 -17.71
CA LEU A 29 -4.85 -0.65 -18.33
C LEU A 29 -4.05 -0.87 -19.61
N GLY A 30 -4.73 -0.90 -20.76
CA GLY A 30 -4.13 -0.79 -22.09
C GLY A 30 -3.46 0.57 -22.35
N VAL A 31 -2.80 1.12 -21.34
CA VAL A 31 -1.74 2.11 -21.52
C VAL A 31 -0.58 1.28 -22.05
N ARG A 32 -0.21 1.50 -23.31
CA ARG A 32 1.01 0.99 -23.97
C ARG A 32 2.25 1.14 -23.06
N LEU A 33 2.42 0.24 -22.10
CA LEU A 33 3.69 -0.15 -21.49
C LEU A 33 4.16 -1.48 -22.12
N ASP A 34 3.56 -1.85 -23.26
CA ASP A 34 3.79 -3.09 -24.01
C ASP A 34 5.22 -3.21 -24.57
N ASN A 35 6.05 -2.15 -24.51
CA ASN A 35 7.39 -2.14 -25.09
C ASN A 35 8.56 -2.19 -24.10
N TYR A 36 8.35 -2.15 -22.78
CA TYR A 36 9.48 -1.91 -21.86
C TYR A 36 9.86 -3.05 -20.92
N VAL A 37 9.02 -4.06 -20.68
CA VAL A 37 9.36 -5.10 -19.69
C VAL A 37 8.69 -6.44 -19.99
N GLU A 38 8.83 -6.95 -21.22
CA GLU A 38 8.48 -8.34 -21.49
C GLU A 38 9.62 -9.26 -21.01
N GLY A 39 9.35 -10.07 -19.97
CA GLY A 39 10.20 -11.21 -19.58
C GLY A 39 11.53 -10.90 -18.88
N LEU A 40 11.99 -9.64 -18.88
CA LEU A 40 13.27 -9.24 -18.30
C LEU A 40 13.27 -9.33 -16.77
N ARG A 41 14.38 -9.80 -16.19
CA ARG A 41 14.59 -9.83 -14.74
C ARG A 41 14.90 -8.41 -14.26
N ALA A 42 14.61 -8.11 -12.99
CA ALA A 42 14.80 -6.79 -12.40
C ALA A 42 16.24 -6.21 -12.52
N GLY A 43 17.23 -7.06 -12.84
CA GLY A 43 18.62 -6.65 -13.09
C GLY A 43 18.99 -6.39 -14.56
N GLU A 44 18.09 -6.60 -15.51
CA GLU A 44 18.33 -6.38 -16.96
C GLU A 44 17.80 -5.03 -17.45
N LEU A 45 17.17 -4.25 -16.55
CA LEU A 45 16.67 -2.91 -16.85
C LEU A 45 17.82 -1.91 -16.94
N SER A 46 17.83 -1.14 -18.01
CA SER A 46 18.73 0.01 -18.15
C SER A 46 18.34 1.13 -17.18
N ALA A 47 19.30 1.99 -16.83
CA ALA A 47 19.04 3.11 -15.92
C ALA A 47 17.94 4.07 -16.46
N ALA A 48 17.88 4.26 -17.77
CA ALA A 48 16.87 5.10 -18.42
C ALA A 48 15.45 4.53 -18.26
N GLU A 49 15.30 3.20 -18.32
CA GLU A 49 14.03 2.52 -18.10
C GLU A 49 13.56 2.63 -16.66
N LEU A 50 14.50 2.55 -15.72
CA LEU A 50 14.23 2.73 -14.31
C LEU A 50 13.71 4.14 -14.01
N GLU A 51 14.35 5.18 -14.56
CA GLU A 51 13.91 6.57 -14.39
C GLU A 51 12.51 6.81 -14.99
N ASN A 52 12.26 6.26 -16.18
CA ASN A 52 10.93 6.31 -16.81
C ASN A 52 9.86 5.64 -15.93
N LEU A 53 10.16 4.48 -15.33
CA LEU A 53 9.23 3.84 -14.39
C LEU A 53 9.02 4.68 -13.12
N MET A 54 10.07 5.30 -12.59
CA MET A 54 9.95 6.18 -11.42
C MET A 54 9.04 7.38 -11.70
N THR A 55 9.17 8.01 -12.88
CA THR A 55 8.31 9.15 -13.26
C THR A 55 6.85 8.74 -13.44
N VAL A 56 6.58 7.57 -14.03
CA VAL A 56 5.23 7.00 -14.14
C VAL A 56 4.57 6.80 -12.78
N ILE A 57 5.31 6.25 -11.82
CA ILE A 57 4.78 6.00 -10.49
C ILE A 57 4.59 7.29 -9.69
N ALA A 58 5.45 8.30 -9.91
CA ALA A 58 5.31 9.60 -9.27
C ALA A 58 4.07 10.37 -9.77
N ASN A 59 3.79 10.32 -11.07
CA ASN A 59 2.72 11.10 -11.71
C ASN A 59 1.77 10.24 -12.56
N PRO A 60 1.00 9.31 -11.97
CA PRO A 60 0.20 8.34 -12.71
C PRO A 60 -0.90 8.97 -13.57
N ARG A 61 -1.41 10.15 -13.20
CA ARG A 61 -2.49 10.83 -13.95
C ARG A 61 -2.05 11.29 -15.35
N GLN A 62 -0.77 11.59 -15.53
CA GLN A 62 -0.22 12.01 -16.83
C GLN A 62 -0.18 10.84 -17.82
N PHE A 63 -0.12 9.61 -17.32
CA PHE A 63 -0.06 8.38 -18.12
C PHE A 63 -1.43 7.71 -18.31
N LYS A 64 -2.51 8.50 -18.24
CA LYS A 64 -3.90 8.02 -18.47
C LYS A 64 -4.37 6.94 -17.49
N ILE A 65 -3.83 6.90 -16.27
CA ILE A 65 -4.29 5.98 -15.22
C ILE A 65 -5.56 6.55 -14.56
N PRO A 66 -6.65 5.77 -14.44
CA PRO A 66 -7.90 6.24 -13.86
C PRO A 66 -7.80 6.56 -12.36
N ASP A 67 -8.58 7.56 -11.91
CA ASP A 67 -8.54 8.04 -10.51
C ASP A 67 -8.99 6.97 -9.49
N TRP A 68 -9.84 6.01 -9.90
CA TRP A 68 -10.25 4.90 -9.02
C TRP A 68 -9.10 3.91 -8.72
N PHE A 69 -7.99 3.99 -9.44
CA PHE A 69 -6.83 3.14 -9.22
C PHE A 69 -5.86 3.71 -8.16
N LEU A 70 -5.95 5.01 -7.87
CA LEU A 70 -5.02 5.69 -6.97
C LEU A 70 -5.24 5.32 -5.50
N ASN A 71 -4.14 5.20 -4.73
CA ASN A 71 -4.18 4.80 -3.32
C ASN A 71 -4.78 5.89 -2.40
N ARG A 72 -4.57 7.17 -2.71
CA ARG A 72 -5.08 8.30 -1.91
C ARG A 72 -5.99 9.18 -2.76
N LYS A 73 -7.29 8.92 -2.68
CA LYS A 73 -8.33 9.61 -3.42
C LYS A 73 -8.93 10.72 -2.57
N LYS A 74 -9.17 11.89 -3.17
CA LYS A 74 -9.81 13.05 -2.53
C LYS A 74 -9.22 13.35 -1.14
N ASP A 75 -7.97 13.78 -1.12
CA ASP A 75 -7.29 14.10 0.14
C ASP A 75 -8.04 15.17 0.94
N TYR A 76 -8.04 15.08 2.27
CA TYR A 76 -8.81 15.97 3.12
C TYR A 76 -8.24 17.39 3.22
N LYS A 77 -6.94 17.61 2.94
CA LYS A 77 -6.33 18.94 2.93
C LYS A 77 -6.53 19.59 1.58
N ASP A 78 -6.09 18.90 0.52
CA ASP A 78 -5.94 19.50 -0.81
C ASP A 78 -7.06 19.09 -1.80
N GLY A 79 -7.89 18.11 -1.46
CA GLY A 79 -8.94 17.56 -2.34
C GLY A 79 -8.42 16.78 -3.55
N ARG A 80 -7.10 16.71 -3.74
CA ARG A 80 -6.46 16.10 -4.91
C ARG A 80 -6.43 14.57 -4.82
N TYR A 81 -6.36 13.95 -5.99
CA TYR A 81 -6.12 12.52 -6.16
C TYR A 81 -4.64 12.28 -6.41
N SER A 82 -4.01 11.43 -5.61
CA SER A 82 -2.58 11.17 -5.69
C SER A 82 -2.22 9.71 -5.38
N GLN A 83 -1.07 9.30 -5.92
CA GLN A 83 -0.41 8.05 -5.55
C GLN A 83 0.71 8.38 -4.57
N VAL A 84 0.55 7.96 -3.32
CA VAL A 84 1.56 8.18 -2.28
C VAL A 84 2.50 6.99 -2.21
N VAL A 85 3.79 7.27 -2.04
CA VAL A 85 4.90 6.35 -2.26
C VAL A 85 5.87 6.40 -1.08
N SER A 86 6.36 5.23 -0.65
CA SER A 86 7.46 5.08 0.31
C SER A 86 7.28 5.93 1.57
N ASN A 87 8.27 6.74 1.96
CA ASN A 87 8.26 7.56 3.18
C ASN A 87 7.08 8.53 3.26
N ALA A 88 6.60 9.04 2.12
CA ALA A 88 5.45 9.93 2.11
C ALA A 88 4.16 9.22 2.57
N LEU A 89 4.08 7.89 2.43
CA LEU A 89 2.95 7.09 2.87
C LEU A 89 2.87 7.06 4.39
N ASP A 90 4.00 6.84 5.05
CA ASP A 90 4.09 6.80 6.52
C ASP A 90 3.83 8.18 7.13
N MET A 91 4.38 9.24 6.54
CA MET A 91 4.10 10.61 6.98
C MET A 91 2.61 10.94 6.88
N LYS A 92 1.97 10.58 5.77
CA LYS A 92 0.53 10.81 5.58
C LYS A 92 -0.33 9.99 6.53
N LEU A 93 0.05 8.73 6.81
CA LEU A 93 -0.63 7.90 7.80
C LEU A 93 -0.52 8.51 9.21
N ARG A 94 0.65 9.05 9.55
CA ARG A 94 0.87 9.72 10.83
C ARG A 94 -0.01 10.96 10.99
N ASP A 95 -0.02 11.84 9.99
CA ASP A 95 -0.89 13.03 9.96
C ASP A 95 -2.37 12.65 10.16
N ASP A 96 -2.83 11.61 9.47
CA ASP A 96 -4.22 11.13 9.56
C ASP A 96 -4.56 10.65 10.98
N LEU A 97 -3.63 9.91 11.63
CA LEU A 97 -3.81 9.41 13.00
C LEU A 97 -3.75 10.52 14.05
N GLU A 98 -2.83 11.48 13.90
CA GLU A 98 -2.72 12.64 14.80
C GLU A 98 -3.97 13.52 14.74
N ARG A 99 -4.52 13.74 13.54
CA ARG A 99 -5.80 14.43 13.36
C ARG A 99 -6.95 13.72 14.09
N LEU A 100 -7.07 12.40 13.93
CA LEU A 100 -8.12 11.61 14.60
C LEU A 100 -7.96 11.62 16.13
N LYS A 101 -6.72 11.63 16.62
CA LYS A 101 -6.42 11.77 18.05
C LYS A 101 -6.86 13.13 18.59
N LYS A 102 -6.57 14.21 17.86
CA LYS A 102 -6.93 15.59 18.25
C LYS A 102 -8.44 15.78 18.39
N ILE A 103 -9.23 15.19 17.49
CA ILE A 103 -10.70 15.24 17.49
C ILE A 103 -11.32 14.29 18.54
N ARG A 104 -10.50 13.47 19.24
CA ARG A 104 -10.95 12.41 20.16
C ARG A 104 -11.88 11.37 19.51
N ASN A 105 -11.64 11.05 18.24
CA ASN A 105 -12.39 9.99 17.57
C ASN A 105 -11.99 8.61 18.15
N HIS A 106 -12.97 7.74 18.42
CA HIS A 106 -12.75 6.38 18.94
C HIS A 106 -11.73 5.58 18.13
N ARG A 107 -11.74 5.70 16.79
CA ARG A 107 -10.74 5.06 15.92
C ARG A 107 -9.33 5.57 16.21
N GLY A 108 -9.16 6.89 16.35
CA GLY A 108 -7.87 7.52 16.66
C GLY A 108 -7.34 7.14 18.03
N LEU A 109 -8.20 7.13 19.04
CA LEU A 109 -7.86 6.73 20.41
C LEU A 109 -7.43 5.26 20.48
N ARG A 110 -8.15 4.36 19.79
CA ARG A 110 -7.75 2.95 19.71
C ARG A 110 -6.40 2.75 19.03
N HIS A 111 -6.13 3.46 17.94
CA HIS A 111 -4.81 3.43 17.30
C HIS A 111 -3.71 3.93 18.24
N TYR A 112 -3.97 4.99 19.00
CA TYR A 112 -3.00 5.53 19.98
C TYR A 112 -2.69 4.52 21.10
N TRP A 113 -3.68 3.78 21.59
CA TRP A 113 -3.49 2.73 22.59
C TRP A 113 -3.01 1.39 22.02
N GLY A 114 -2.76 1.29 20.71
CA GLY A 114 -2.35 0.04 20.06
C GLY A 114 -3.45 -1.04 20.06
N LEU A 115 -4.72 -0.65 20.25
CA LEU A 115 -5.86 -1.55 20.21
C LEU A 115 -6.35 -1.76 18.78
N ARG A 116 -6.97 -2.91 18.54
CA ARG A 116 -7.52 -3.26 17.23
C ARG A 116 -8.72 -2.37 16.89
N VAL A 117 -8.85 -1.93 15.64
CA VAL A 117 -9.80 -0.85 15.28
C VAL A 117 -11.03 -1.32 14.50
N ARG A 118 -10.98 -2.48 13.84
CA ARG A 118 -12.05 -3.00 12.96
C ARG A 118 -13.20 -3.70 13.71
N GLY A 119 -13.54 -3.24 14.91
CA GLY A 119 -14.63 -3.85 15.71
C GLY A 119 -14.27 -5.17 16.41
N GLN A 120 -12.99 -5.54 16.43
CA GLN A 120 -12.57 -6.78 17.08
C GLN A 120 -12.67 -6.69 18.61
N HIS A 121 -13.23 -7.72 19.24
CA HIS A 121 -13.34 -7.82 20.69
C HIS A 121 -11.98 -7.99 21.37
N THR A 122 -11.73 -7.18 22.40
CA THR A 122 -10.46 -7.13 23.14
C THR A 122 -10.45 -8.01 24.40
N LYS A 123 -11.54 -8.73 24.70
CA LYS A 123 -11.68 -9.58 25.91
C LYS A 123 -10.71 -10.78 25.90
N THR A 124 -10.70 -11.52 24.79
CA THR A 124 -9.94 -12.77 24.63
C THR A 124 -8.83 -12.68 23.59
N THR A 125 -8.89 -11.70 22.67
CA THR A 125 -7.94 -11.59 21.55
C THR A 125 -6.91 -10.50 21.78
N GLY A 126 -5.71 -10.65 21.20
CA GLY A 126 -4.64 -9.64 21.27
C GLY A 126 -3.77 -9.69 22.53
N ARG A 127 -3.90 -10.75 23.34
CA ARG A 127 -2.96 -11.01 24.44
C ARG A 127 -1.60 -11.39 23.87
N ARG A 128 -0.54 -10.74 24.34
CA ARG A 128 0.86 -11.08 24.04
C ARG A 128 1.55 -11.38 25.37
N GLY A 129 2.16 -12.56 25.50
CA GLY A 129 2.75 -13.08 26.74
C GLY A 129 2.75 -14.61 26.79
N LYS A 130 3.38 -15.22 27.80
CA LYS A 130 3.34 -16.69 28.02
C LYS A 130 1.90 -17.15 28.27
N THR A 131 1.51 -18.28 27.67
CA THR A 131 0.22 -18.93 27.89
C THR A 131 0.05 -19.22 29.38
N VAL A 132 -1.00 -18.67 30.00
CA VAL A 132 -1.46 -19.12 31.32
C VAL A 132 -2.12 -20.49 31.14
N GLY A 133 -1.46 -21.55 31.61
CA GLY A 133 -2.01 -22.90 31.62
C GLY A 133 -3.31 -22.94 32.41
N VAL A 134 -4.32 -23.63 31.90
CA VAL A 134 -5.60 -23.83 32.60
C VAL A 134 -5.45 -25.06 33.48
N SER A 135 -5.51 -24.89 34.80
CA SER A 135 -5.63 -26.03 35.71
C SER A 135 -7.06 -26.58 35.63
N LYS A 136 -7.19 -27.81 35.09
CA LYS A 136 -8.41 -28.60 35.28
C LYS A 136 -8.39 -29.17 36.69
N LYS A 137 -9.48 -29.03 37.43
CA LYS A 137 -9.67 -29.71 38.71
C LYS A 137 -9.73 -31.21 38.43
N ARG A 138 -8.90 -31.99 39.14
CA ARG A 138 -9.01 -33.45 39.18
C ARG A 138 -10.28 -33.86 39.90
#